data_AF-A0A2U2RMK0-F1
#
_entry.id   AF-A0A2U2RMK0-F1
#
_cell.length_a   1.000
_cell.length_b   1.000
_cell.length_c   1.000
_cell.angle_alpha   90.00
_cell.angle_beta   90.00
_cell.angle_gamma   90.00
#
_symmetry.space_group_name_H-M   'P 1'
#
loop_
_entity.id
_entity.type
_entity.pdbx_description
1 polymer ?
#
loop_
_entity_poly.entity_id
_entity_poly.type
_entity_poly.pdbx_seq_one_letter_code
_entity_poly.pdbx_strand_id
1 'polypeptide(L)'
;MDTATIAARISQVLSALVVAVISVLLLVTMHRLQWDVLGIGLPVGLLFGAVFQAVCSLFLWASTGSRLPVLVLGCIWGLMVMPLAGNGAGGGVLMPAVLGRQPQYSGWIIQGIGVAVPFVFLGAQMLLSRRRVRR
;
A
#
# COMPACT_ATOMS: atom_id res chain seq x y z
N MET A 1 -18.41 -18.30 -1.92
CA MET A 1 -17.22 -18.38 -1.06
C MET A 1 -17.64 -18.05 0.35
N ASP A 2 -17.40 -18.94 1.31
CA ASP A 2 -17.72 -18.68 2.72
C ASP A 2 -16.66 -17.76 3.34
N THR A 3 -17.06 -16.55 3.70
CA THR A 3 -16.17 -15.54 4.30
C THR A 3 -16.45 -15.32 5.79
N ALA A 4 -17.48 -16.00 6.34
CA ALA A 4 -17.98 -15.72 7.67
C ALA A 4 -17.29 -16.56 8.75
N THR A 5 -16.86 -17.77 8.40
CA THR A 5 -16.17 -18.68 9.32
C THR A 5 -14.84 -18.11 9.82
N ILE A 6 -14.47 -18.49 11.04
CA ILE A 6 -13.19 -18.10 11.66
C ILE A 6 -12.01 -18.54 10.78
N ALA A 7 -12.05 -19.76 10.25
CA ALA A 7 -11.03 -20.28 9.36
C ALA A 7 -10.85 -19.42 8.10
N ALA A 8 -11.95 -18.99 7.46
CA ALA A 8 -11.90 -18.11 6.30
C ALA A 8 -11.30 -16.73 6.65
N ARG A 9 -11.68 -16.14 7.79
CA ARG A 9 -11.12 -14.86 8.25
C ARG A 9 -9.62 -14.95 8.53
N ILE A 10 -9.17 -16.03 9.18
CA ILE A 10 -7.75 -16.28 9.43
C ILE A 10 -7.00 -16.39 8.09
N SER A 11 -7.51 -17.16 7.13
CA SER A 11 -6.91 -17.29 5.81
C SER A 11 -6.82 -15.96 5.06
N GLN A 12 -7.86 -15.12 5.14
CA GLN A 12 -7.86 -13.76 4.57
C GLN A 12 -6.78 -12.87 5.19
N VAL A 13 -6.64 -12.90 6.52
CA VAL A 13 -5.62 -12.12 7.24
C VAL A 13 -4.21 -12.59 6.88
N LEU A 14 -3.98 -13.91 6.84
CA LEU A 14 -2.68 -14.48 6.45
C LEU A 14 -2.31 -14.13 5.01
N SER A 15 -3.27 -14.21 4.09
CA SER A 15 -3.06 -13.82 2.70
C SER A 15 -2.69 -12.33 2.58
N ALA A 16 -3.39 -11.47 3.31
CA ALA A 16 -3.08 -10.04 3.36
C ALA A 16 -1.69 -9.76 3.95
N LEU A 17 -1.30 -10.48 5.01
CA LEU A 17 0.03 -10.37 5.62
C LEU A 17 1.13 -10.76 4.63
N VAL A 18 1.01 -11.90 3.93
CA VAL A 18 1.99 -12.34 2.93
C VAL A 18 2.13 -11.30 1.82
N VAL A 19 1.00 -10.83 1.29
CA VAL A 19 1.00 -9.78 0.25
C VAL A 19 1.61 -8.48 0.76
N ALA A 20 1.34 -8.10 2.02
CA ALA A 20 1.92 -6.91 2.63
C ALA A 20 3.45 -7.02 2.73
N VAL A 21 3.98 -8.15 3.21
CA VAL A 21 5.43 -8.38 3.31
C VAL A 21 6.10 -8.25 1.95
N ILE A 22 5.56 -8.95 0.93
CA ILE A 22 6.11 -8.93 -0.43
C ILE A 22 6.04 -7.51 -1.01
N SER A 23 4.90 -6.83 -0.85
CA SER A 23 4.71 -5.47 -1.32
C SER A 23 5.68 -4.49 -0.67
N VAL A 24 5.82 -4.52 0.65
CA VAL A 24 6.75 -3.63 1.37
C VAL A 24 8.17 -3.82 0.86
N LEU A 25 8.67 -5.06 0.79
CA LEU A 25 10.03 -5.34 0.32
C LEU A 25 10.26 -4.82 -1.10
N LEU A 26 9.30 -5.05 -1.99
CA LEU A 26 9.39 -4.68 -3.40
C LEU A 26 9.30 -3.16 -3.59
N LEU A 27 8.36 -2.48 -2.93
CA LEU A 27 8.20 -1.03 -3.02
C LEU A 27 9.38 -0.30 -2.39
N VAL A 28 9.84 -0.74 -1.21
CA VAL A 28 10.99 -0.15 -0.52
C VAL A 28 12.28 -0.36 -1.31
N THR A 29 12.44 -1.45 -2.06
CA THR A 29 13.64 -1.63 -2.91
C THR A 29 13.55 -0.82 -4.20
N MET A 30 12.37 -0.73 -4.81
CA MET A 30 12.21 -0.13 -6.14
C MET A 30 11.92 1.37 -6.12
N HIS A 31 11.55 2.00 -4.99
CA HIS A 31 11.12 3.41 -4.94
C HIS A 31 12.13 4.44 -5.47
N ARG A 32 13.41 4.07 -5.59
CA ARG A 32 14.48 4.95 -6.12
C ARG A 32 14.73 4.78 -7.61
N LEU A 33 14.07 3.82 -8.24
CA LEU A 33 14.29 3.53 -9.65
C LEU A 33 13.76 4.70 -10.49
N GLN A 34 14.66 5.33 -11.22
CA GLN A 34 14.38 6.42 -12.14
C GLN A 34 14.77 5.99 -13.54
N TRP A 35 14.01 6.45 -14.52
CA TRP A 35 14.31 6.22 -15.93
C TRP A 35 14.32 7.55 -16.65
N ASP A 36 15.48 7.92 -17.20
CA ASP A 36 15.59 9.09 -18.05
C ASP A 36 15.06 8.80 -19.45
N VAL A 37 14.01 9.52 -19.84
CA VAL A 37 13.41 9.48 -21.17
C VAL A 37 13.36 10.90 -21.72
N LEU A 38 14.04 11.14 -22.86
CA LEU A 38 14.10 12.45 -23.51
C LEU A 38 14.57 13.60 -22.58
N GLY A 39 15.48 13.30 -21.64
CA GLY A 39 15.99 14.26 -20.66
C GLY A 39 15.06 14.52 -19.46
N ILE A 40 13.93 13.82 -19.36
CA ILE A 40 13.02 13.87 -18.22
C ILE A 40 13.21 12.58 -17.39
N GLY A 41 13.60 12.75 -16.13
CA GLY A 41 13.72 11.63 -15.18
C GLY A 41 12.37 11.19 -14.65
N LEU A 42 11.82 10.11 -15.21
CA LEU A 42 10.55 9.53 -14.76
C LEU A 42 10.76 8.71 -13.48
N PRO A 43 9.96 8.93 -12.42
CA PRO A 43 10.05 8.18 -11.16
C PRO A 43 9.36 6.82 -11.30
N VAL A 44 9.90 5.94 -12.13
CA VAL A 44 9.31 4.64 -12.47
C VAL A 44 9.06 3.78 -11.23
N GLY A 45 9.93 3.85 -10.23
CA GLY A 45 9.74 3.16 -8.95
C GLY A 45 8.45 3.54 -8.23
N LEU A 46 8.09 4.84 -8.23
CA LEU A 46 6.86 5.32 -7.60
C LEU A 46 5.62 4.95 -8.42
N LEU A 47 5.69 5.08 -9.74
CA LEU A 47 4.61 4.69 -10.65
C LEU A 47 4.32 3.18 -10.54
N PHE A 48 5.37 2.38 -10.57
CA PHE A 48 5.30 0.93 -10.37
C PHE A 48 4.73 0.60 -9.00
N GLY A 49 5.19 1.26 -7.94
CA GLY A 49 4.65 1.07 -6.59
C GLY A 49 3.15 1.35 -6.51
N ALA A 50 2.66 2.42 -7.13
CA ALA A 50 1.23 2.74 -7.15
C ALA A 50 0.41 1.68 -7.90
N VAL A 51 0.87 1.25 -9.07
CA VAL A 51 0.21 0.21 -9.87
C VAL A 51 0.23 -1.13 -9.14
N PHE A 52 1.38 -1.53 -8.62
CA PHE A 52 1.54 -2.79 -7.91
C PHE A 52 0.64 -2.85 -6.68
N GLN A 53 0.58 -1.77 -5.88
CA GLN A 53 -0.27 -1.73 -4.70
C GLN A 53 -1.77 -1.78 -5.04
N ALA A 54 -2.18 -1.18 -6.16
CA ALA A 54 -3.54 -1.30 -6.67
C ALA A 54 -3.85 -2.75 -7.11
N VAL A 55 -2.90 -3.41 -7.78
CA VAL A 55 -3.02 -4.83 -8.17
C VAL A 55 -3.10 -5.74 -6.96
N CYS A 56 -2.29 -5.54 -5.92
CA CYS A 56 -2.37 -6.29 -4.66
C CYS A 56 -3.74 -6.13 -3.99
N SER A 57 -4.26 -4.90 -3.95
CA SER A 57 -5.58 -4.60 -3.38
C SER A 57 -6.69 -5.29 -4.18
N LEU A 58 -6.61 -5.22 -5.51
CA LEU A 58 -7.54 -5.90 -6.42
C LEU A 58 -7.48 -7.41 -6.27
N PHE A 59 -6.28 -7.99 -6.20
CA PHE A 59 -6.07 -9.43 -6.03
C PHE A 59 -6.68 -9.93 -4.73
N LEU A 60 -6.43 -9.27 -3.59
CA LEU A 60 -6.98 -9.67 -2.30
C LEU A 60 -8.52 -9.57 -2.28
N TRP A 61 -9.08 -8.53 -2.91
CA TRP A 61 -10.52 -8.40 -3.03
C TRP A 61 -11.12 -9.46 -3.96
N ALA A 62 -10.55 -9.67 -5.14
CA ALA A 62 -11.05 -10.61 -6.15
C ALA A 62 -10.94 -12.07 -5.70
N SER A 63 -9.85 -12.44 -5.02
CA SER A 63 -9.61 -13.79 -4.54
C SER A 63 -10.47 -14.19 -3.35
N THR A 64 -11.00 -13.23 -2.59
CA THR A 64 -11.76 -13.52 -1.36
C THR A 64 -13.22 -13.04 -1.40
N GLY A 65 -13.55 -12.12 -2.32
CA GLY A 65 -14.82 -11.38 -2.32
C GLY A 65 -15.01 -10.45 -1.11
N SER A 66 -14.03 -10.35 -0.22
CA SER A 66 -14.12 -9.66 1.07
C SER A 66 -13.31 -8.36 1.06
N ARG A 67 -13.78 -7.37 1.82
CA ARG A 67 -13.05 -6.11 2.07
C ARG A 67 -12.00 -6.24 3.17
N LEU A 68 -12.16 -7.24 4.05
CA LEU A 68 -11.28 -7.46 5.20
C LEU A 68 -9.80 -7.56 4.82
N PRO A 69 -9.37 -8.41 3.86
CA PRO A 69 -7.95 -8.55 3.55
C PRO A 69 -7.33 -7.26 2.98
N VAL A 70 -8.08 -6.46 2.22
CA VAL A 70 -7.58 -5.17 1.71
C VAL A 70 -7.41 -4.15 2.84
N LEU A 71 -8.33 -4.14 3.81
CA LEU A 71 -8.21 -3.30 5.00
C LEU A 71 -6.97 -3.69 5.82
N VAL A 72 -6.80 -4.99 6.05
CA VAL A 72 -5.65 -5.56 6.76
C VAL A 72 -4.34 -5.22 6.04
N LEU A 73 -4.31 -5.29 4.71
CA LEU A 73 -3.15 -4.89 3.90
C LEU A 73 -2.72 -3.45 4.24
N GLY A 74 -3.63 -2.48 4.15
CA GLY A 74 -3.30 -1.06 4.43
C GLY A 74 -2.80 -0.84 5.87
N CYS A 75 -3.42 -1.50 6.85
CA CYS A 75 -3.01 -1.42 8.25
C CYS A 75 -1.62 -2.03 8.49
N ILE A 76 -1.37 -3.25 8.00
CA ILE A 76 -0.08 -3.93 8.16
C ILE A 76 1.02 -3.14 7.45
N TRP A 77 0.76 -2.62 6.26
CA TRP A 77 1.73 -1.84 5.50
C TRP A 77 2.23 -0.64 6.30
N GLY A 78 1.32 0.11 6.93
CA GLY A 78 1.66 1.23 7.81
C GLY A 78 2.53 0.82 9.00
N LEU A 79 2.22 -0.32 9.64
CA LEU A 79 3.02 -0.86 10.74
C LEU A 79 4.43 -1.28 10.28
N MET A 80 4.53 -1.96 9.14
CA MET A 80 5.80 -2.49 8.63
C MET A 80 6.75 -1.40 8.14
N VAL A 81 6.22 -0.27 7.68
CA VAL A 81 7.03 0.83 7.17
C VAL A 81 7.42 1.85 8.24
N MET A 82 6.79 1.77 9.43
CA MET A 82 7.05 2.67 10.55
C MET A 82 8.54 2.73 10.95
N PRO A 83 9.30 1.62 10.99
CA PRO A 83 10.74 1.65 11.26
C PRO A 83 11.58 2.33 10.17
N LEU A 84 11.02 2.49 8.97
CA LEU A 84 11.65 3.15 7.83
C LEU A 84 11.28 4.64 7.73
N ALA A 85 10.48 5.16 8.66
CA ALA A 85 10.26 6.59 8.80
C ALA A 85 11.39 7.22 9.63
N GLY A 86 11.79 8.45 9.28
CA GLY A 86 12.85 9.19 9.96
C GLY A 86 12.45 9.65 11.36
N ASN A 87 13.43 10.23 12.09
CA ASN A 87 13.21 10.84 13.39
C ASN A 87 12.08 11.88 13.29
N GLY A 88 10.96 11.60 13.96
CA GLY A 88 9.79 12.48 13.91
C GLY A 88 10.11 13.88 14.42
N ALA A 89 9.44 14.90 13.87
CA ALA A 89 9.65 16.31 14.24
C ALA A 89 9.04 16.70 15.60
N GLY A 90 8.87 15.72 16.51
CA GLY A 90 8.04 15.83 17.71
C GLY A 90 6.54 15.62 17.41
N GLY A 91 5.75 15.36 18.46
CA GLY A 91 4.28 15.27 18.36
C GLY A 91 3.73 14.07 17.57
N GLY A 92 4.52 13.03 17.31
CA GLY A 92 4.09 11.85 16.56
C GLY A 92 4.11 12.00 15.03
N VAL A 93 4.63 13.12 14.50
CA VAL A 93 4.74 13.34 13.05
C VAL A 93 5.97 12.64 12.50
N LEU A 94 5.76 11.59 11.71
CA LEU A 94 6.81 10.84 11.02
C LEU A 94 7.42 11.69 9.89
N MET A 95 8.73 11.94 9.96
CA MET A 95 9.47 12.69 8.93
C MET A 95 10.11 11.74 7.91
N PRO A 96 10.45 12.20 6.69
CA PRO A 96 11.20 11.40 5.74
C PRO A 96 12.49 10.87 6.36
N ALA A 97 12.81 9.59 6.12
CA ALA A 97 14.10 9.05 6.55
C ALA A 97 15.24 9.89 5.96
N VAL A 98 16.24 10.19 6.78
CA VAL A 98 17.41 10.96 6.38
C VAL A 98 18.57 9.99 6.17
N LEU A 99 19.16 9.97 4.97
CA LEU A 99 20.47 9.35 4.79
C LEU A 99 21.52 10.46 4.83
N GLY A 100 22.40 10.43 5.83
CA GLY A 100 23.36 11.51 6.06
C GLY A 100 22.65 12.83 6.39
N ARG A 101 22.61 13.78 5.43
CA ARG A 101 21.93 15.08 5.57
C ARG A 101 20.79 15.30 4.58
N GLN A 102 20.46 14.33 3.74
CA GLN A 102 19.43 14.49 2.71
C GLN A 102 18.13 13.77 3.10
N PRO A 103 16.98 14.48 3.14
CA PRO A 103 15.68 13.89 3.36
C PRO A 103 15.24 13.05 2.15
N GLN A 104 14.79 11.81 2.39
CA GLN A 104 14.35 10.91 1.33
C GLN A 104 12.86 11.08 1.03
N TYR A 105 12.52 12.08 0.22
CA TYR A 105 11.12 12.33 -0.17
C TYR A 105 10.49 11.16 -0.93
N SER A 106 11.24 10.44 -1.76
CA SER A 106 10.73 9.26 -2.48
C SER A 106 10.34 8.12 -1.52
N GLY A 107 11.10 7.93 -0.43
CA GLY A 107 10.78 6.98 0.64
C GLY A 107 9.49 7.32 1.37
N TRP A 108 9.23 8.61 1.58
CA TRP A 108 7.98 9.07 2.18
C TRP A 108 6.78 8.97 1.23
N ILE A 109 6.99 9.25 -0.07
CA ILE A 109 5.93 9.09 -1.08
C ILE A 109 5.54 7.63 -1.23
N ILE A 110 6.50 6.70 -1.28
CA ILE A 110 6.19 5.27 -1.38
C ILE A 110 5.45 4.78 -0.12
N GLN A 111 5.75 5.37 1.04
CA GLN A 111 5.00 5.11 2.27
C GLN A 111 3.53 5.51 2.15
N GLY A 112 3.29 6.74 1.66
CA GLY A 112 1.96 7.23 1.35
C GLY A 112 1.23 6.33 0.35
N ILE A 113 1.89 5.90 -0.72
CA ILE A 113 1.32 4.99 -1.72
C ILE A 113 0.90 3.66 -1.07
N GLY A 114 1.83 3.03 -0.33
CA GLY A 114 1.60 1.74 0.30
C GLY A 114 0.41 1.73 1.25
N VAL A 115 0.27 2.78 2.06
CA VAL A 115 -0.83 2.92 3.01
C VAL A 115 -2.11 3.39 2.32
N ALA A 116 -2.08 4.46 1.52
CA ALA A 116 -3.28 5.13 1.03
C ALA A 116 -4.01 4.32 -0.06
N VAL A 117 -3.29 3.65 -0.96
CA VAL A 117 -3.90 2.96 -2.11
C VAL A 117 -4.92 1.89 -1.69
N PRO A 118 -4.65 1.00 -0.71
CA PRO A 118 -5.66 0.06 -0.21
C PRO A 118 -6.94 0.73 0.31
N PHE A 119 -6.83 1.85 1.03
CA PHE A 119 -8.00 2.59 1.54
C PHE A 119 -8.76 3.30 0.43
N VAL A 120 -8.05 3.91 -0.53
CA VAL A 120 -8.67 4.52 -1.72
C VAL A 120 -9.42 3.47 -2.52
N PHE A 121 -8.83 2.29 -2.72
CA PHE A 121 -9.49 1.16 -3.38
C PHE A 121 -10.77 0.75 -2.66
N LEU A 122 -10.74 0.60 -1.33
CA LEU A 122 -11.93 0.31 -0.53
C LEU A 122 -13.01 1.41 -0.66
N GLY A 123 -12.61 2.68 -0.59
CA GLY A 123 -13.50 3.81 -0.78
C GLY A 123 -14.17 3.80 -2.16
N ALA A 124 -13.39 3.57 -3.22
CA ALA A 124 -13.89 3.43 -4.57
C ALA A 124 -14.88 2.25 -4.70
N GLN A 125 -14.56 1.09 -4.13
CA GLN A 125 -15.43 -0.08 -4.13
C GLN A 125 -16.76 0.19 -3.43
N MET A 126 -16.74 0.90 -2.30
CA MET A 126 -17.96 1.29 -1.59
C MET A 126 -18.82 2.26 -2.42
N LEU A 127 -18.21 3.26 -3.06
CA LEU A 127 -18.91 4.20 -3.94
C LEU A 127 -19.56 3.49 -5.13
N LEU A 128 -18.83 2.57 -5.77
CA LEU A 128 -19.34 1.78 -6.90
C LEU A 128 -20.49 0.86 -6.49
N SER A 129 -20.39 0.24 -5.31
CA SER A 129 -21.47 -0.62 -4.77
C SER A 129 -22.74 0.18 -4.52
N ARG A 130 -22.64 1.39 -3.96
CA ARG A 130 -23.79 2.28 -3.73
C ARG A 130 -24.46 2.71 -5.03
N ARG A 131 -23.69 2.94 -6.10
CA ARG A 131 -24.23 3.32 -7.42
C ARG A 131 -25.02 2.18 -8.08
N ARG A 132 -24.62 0.92 -7.88
CA ARG A 132 -25.35 -0.24 -8.41
C ARG A 132 -26.70 -0.46 -7.74
N VAL A 133 -26.82 -0.18 -6.45
CA VAL A 133 -28.10 -0.34 -5.70
C VAL A 133 -29.13 0.74 -6.06
N ARG A 134 -28.69 1.89 -6.57
CA ARG A 134 -29.57 3.00 -6.98
C ARG A 134 -30.06 2.92 -8.43
N ARG A 135 -29.54 1.98 -9.23
CA ARG A 135 -30.01 1.70 -10.60
C ARG A 135 -30.90 0.48 -10.57
#